data_AF-A0A0L1IVC2-F1
#
_entry.id   AF-A0A0L1IVC2-F1
#
_cell.length_a   1.000
_cell.length_b   1.000
_cell.length_c   1.000
_cell.angle_alpha   90.00
_cell.angle_beta   90.00
_cell.angle_gamma   90.00
#
_symmetry.space_group_name_H-M   'P 1'
#
loop_
_entity.id
_entity.type
_entity.pdbx_description
1 polymer ?
#
loop_
_entity_poly.entity_id
_entity_poly.type
_entity_poly.pdbx_seq_one_letter_code
_entity_poly.pdbx_strand_id
1 'polypeptide(L)'
;MATSSVIAGPTNVQSVTVQLSNEQSGANANVDIPTDGNPRSIQALWGHTSVVVNGVVSASSAQFNRFQQTSVCHIFQHPNVNAELNARQTWVKLDQGKVVELDHGFIVCRD
;
A
#
# COMPACT_ATOMS: atom_id res chain seq x y z
N MET A 1 -40.70 26.98 7.90
CA MET A 1 -40.02 25.69 7.71
C MET A 1 -38.54 26.00 7.57
N ALA A 2 -37.68 25.47 8.44
CA ALA A 2 -36.24 25.67 8.37
C ALA A 2 -35.58 24.35 7.94
N THR A 3 -34.91 24.36 6.78
CA THR A 3 -34.13 23.24 6.27
C THR A 3 -32.74 23.25 6.90
N SER A 4 -32.50 22.34 7.84
CA SER A 4 -31.17 22.09 8.38
C SER A 4 -30.29 21.43 7.32
N SER A 5 -29.21 22.09 6.94
CA SER A 5 -28.16 21.50 6.10
C SER A 5 -27.11 20.88 7.02
N VAL A 6 -26.88 19.57 6.90
CA VAL A 6 -25.80 18.89 7.62
C VAL A 6 -24.52 19.10 6.81
N ILE A 7 -23.63 19.96 7.29
CA ILE A 7 -22.30 20.11 6.70
C ILE A 7 -21.45 19.00 7.34
N ALA A 8 -21.18 17.92 6.60
CA ALA A 8 -20.18 16.94 7.03
C ALA A 8 -18.83 17.67 7.12
N GLY A 9 -18.28 17.78 8.33
CA GLY A 9 -16.92 18.28 8.51
C GLY A 9 -15.91 17.40 7.75
N PRO A 10 -14.73 17.92 7.42
CA PRO A 10 -13.71 17.11 6.74
C PRO A 10 -13.40 15.87 7.59
N THR A 11 -13.64 14.70 7.03
CA THR A 11 -13.16 13.44 7.60
C THR A 11 -11.64 13.52 7.59
N ASN A 12 -11.02 13.60 8.77
CA ASN A 12 -9.57 13.50 8.89
C ASN A 12 -9.17 12.05 8.59
N VAL A 13 -8.97 11.75 7.31
CA VAL A 13 -8.54 10.42 6.88
C VAL A 13 -7.06 10.30 7.23
N GLN A 14 -6.78 9.43 8.19
CA GLN A 14 -5.41 9.11 8.57
C GLN A 14 -4.70 8.40 7.41
N SER A 15 -3.38 8.44 7.42
CA SER A 15 -2.57 7.78 6.40
C SER A 15 -1.44 7.01 7.04
N VAL A 16 -1.06 5.96 6.34
CA VAL A 16 0.07 5.10 6.67
C VAL A 16 1.12 5.18 5.58
N THR A 17 2.38 4.93 5.92
CA THR A 17 3.47 4.86 4.93
C THR A 17 3.86 3.40 4.71
N VAL A 18 3.74 2.94 3.47
CA VAL A 18 4.16 1.61 3.04
C VAL A 18 5.33 1.74 2.08
N GLN A 19 6.37 0.93 2.29
CA GLN A 19 7.50 0.79 1.38
C GLN A 19 7.31 -0.47 0.53
N LEU A 20 7.55 -0.37 -0.76
CA LEU A 20 7.88 -1.52 -1.60
C LEU A 20 9.40 -1.58 -1.79
N SER A 21 9.95 -2.78 -1.78
CA SER A 21 11.39 -3.03 -1.96
C SER A 21 11.63 -4.13 -2.97
N ASN A 22 12.68 -3.98 -3.75
CA ASN A 22 13.22 -4.96 -4.67
C ASN A 22 14.63 -5.34 -4.21
N GLU A 23 14.74 -6.42 -3.44
CA GLU A 23 15.99 -6.87 -2.84
C GLU A 23 17.04 -7.30 -3.87
N GLN A 24 16.64 -7.67 -5.09
CA GLN A 24 17.57 -8.04 -6.15
C GLN A 24 18.32 -6.81 -6.72
N SER A 25 17.63 -5.68 -6.87
CA SER A 25 18.21 -4.43 -7.38
C SER A 25 18.64 -3.45 -6.30
N GLY A 26 18.13 -3.61 -5.07
CA GLY A 26 18.27 -2.65 -3.97
C GLY A 26 17.29 -1.47 -4.02
N ALA A 27 16.45 -1.38 -5.05
CA ALA A 27 15.48 -0.30 -5.18
C ALA A 27 14.38 -0.39 -4.10
N ASN A 28 13.95 0.76 -3.58
CA ASN A 28 12.84 0.85 -2.63
C ASN A 28 12.19 2.23 -2.67
N ALA A 29 10.89 2.28 -2.36
CA ALA A 29 10.12 3.53 -2.37
C ALA A 29 8.97 3.51 -1.36
N ASN A 30 8.87 4.60 -0.59
CA ASN A 30 7.78 4.87 0.35
C ASN A 30 6.62 5.61 -0.34
N VAL A 31 5.40 5.21 -0.02
CA VAL A 31 4.17 5.92 -0.42
C VAL A 31 3.24 6.02 0.77
N ASP A 32 2.60 7.19 0.92
CA ASP A 32 1.53 7.41 1.87
C ASP A 32 0.18 6.93 1.31
N ILE A 33 -0.56 6.16 2.10
CA ILE A 33 -1.81 5.53 1.72
C ILE A 33 -2.88 5.91 2.75
N PRO A 34 -4.01 6.49 2.33
CA PRO A 34 -5.15 6.72 3.20
C PRO A 34 -5.69 5.41 3.80
N THR A 35 -6.08 5.42 5.07
CA THR A 35 -6.65 4.27 5.78
C THR A 35 -8.18 4.23 5.67
N ASP A 36 -8.71 4.59 4.49
CA ASP A 36 -10.15 4.73 4.23
C ASP A 36 -10.83 3.43 3.74
N GLY A 37 -10.12 2.31 3.73
CA GLY A 37 -10.64 1.02 3.30
C GLY A 37 -10.87 0.91 1.80
N ASN A 38 -10.48 1.91 1.00
CA ASN A 38 -10.63 1.87 -0.46
C ASN A 38 -9.41 1.22 -1.13
N PRO A 39 -9.60 0.22 -2.00
CA PRO A 39 -8.51 -0.35 -2.79
C PRO A 39 -7.90 0.70 -3.74
N ARG A 40 -6.57 0.71 -3.82
CA ARG A 40 -5.79 1.61 -4.68
C ARG A 40 -4.82 0.81 -5.54
N SER A 41 -4.70 1.19 -6.80
CA SER A 41 -3.75 0.56 -7.74
C SER A 41 -2.32 0.79 -7.27
N ILE A 42 -1.52 -0.28 -7.25
CA ILE A 42 -0.08 -0.21 -6.97
C ILE A 42 0.63 0.58 -8.07
N GLN A 43 0.26 0.40 -9.33
CA GLN A 43 0.80 1.18 -10.44
C GLN A 43 0.56 2.68 -10.26
N ALA A 44 -0.64 3.09 -9.83
CA ALA A 44 -0.95 4.50 -9.65
C ALA A 44 -0.15 5.14 -8.50
N LEU A 45 0.18 4.35 -7.48
CA LEU A 45 0.89 4.80 -6.27
C LEU A 45 2.42 4.77 -6.44
N TRP A 46 2.97 3.70 -7.04
CA TRP A 46 4.42 3.48 -7.15
C TRP A 46 4.98 3.60 -8.57
N GLY A 47 4.15 3.75 -9.60
CA GLY A 47 4.55 3.74 -11.02
C GLY A 47 5.47 4.89 -11.46
N HIS A 48 5.80 5.81 -10.55
CA HIS A 48 6.74 6.91 -10.79
C HIS A 48 7.90 6.92 -9.79
N THR A 49 8.16 5.78 -9.15
CA THR A 49 9.19 5.65 -8.11
C THR A 49 10.35 4.77 -8.56
N SER A 50 11.37 4.65 -7.72
CA SER A 50 12.58 3.86 -7.98
C SER A 50 12.34 2.36 -8.11
N VAL A 51 11.21 1.81 -7.61
CA VAL A 51 10.90 0.37 -7.75
C VAL A 51 10.36 -0.01 -9.13
N VAL A 52 10.24 0.98 -10.03
CA VAL A 52 9.87 0.74 -11.42
C VAL A 52 11.09 0.23 -12.20
N VAL A 53 10.98 -0.95 -12.78
CA VAL A 53 11.98 -1.57 -13.64
C VAL A 53 11.36 -1.77 -15.01
N ASN A 54 11.97 -1.22 -16.06
CA ASN A 54 11.46 -1.28 -17.43
C ASN A 54 9.98 -0.81 -17.58
N GLY A 55 9.56 0.16 -16.77
CA GLY A 55 8.20 0.70 -16.79
C GLY A 55 7.18 -0.06 -15.93
N VAL A 56 7.59 -1.12 -15.24
CA VAL A 56 6.73 -1.98 -14.42
C VAL A 56 7.12 -1.88 -12.95
N VAL A 57 6.15 -1.72 -12.04
CA VAL A 57 6.41 -1.78 -10.60
C VAL A 57 6.84 -3.20 -10.22
N SER A 58 8.08 -3.35 -9.76
CA SER A 58 8.66 -4.67 -9.44
C SER A 58 9.19 -4.69 -8.01
N ALA A 59 8.65 -5.58 -7.16
CA ALA A 59 9.04 -5.69 -5.76
C ALA A 59 9.03 -7.14 -5.27
N SER A 60 9.76 -7.41 -4.19
CA SER A 60 9.86 -8.71 -3.53
C SER A 60 9.47 -8.65 -2.04
N SER A 61 9.36 -7.46 -1.45
CA SER A 61 8.81 -7.27 -0.11
C SER A 61 8.08 -5.95 0.05
N ALA A 62 7.33 -5.86 1.15
CA ALA A 62 6.71 -4.63 1.60
C ALA A 62 7.00 -4.38 3.09
N GLN A 63 7.07 -3.11 3.48
CA GLN A 63 7.34 -2.69 4.86
C GLN A 63 6.36 -1.61 5.31
N PHE A 64 5.95 -1.65 6.57
CA PHE A 64 5.07 -0.69 7.21
C PHE A 64 5.89 0.31 8.02
N ASN A 65 6.12 1.51 7.47
CA ASN A 65 7.09 2.48 8.01
C ASN A 65 6.46 3.54 8.92
N ARG A 66 5.19 3.90 8.69
CA ARG A 66 4.42 4.81 9.56
C ARG A 66 3.00 4.29 9.70
N PHE A 67 2.59 3.95 10.90
CA PHE A 67 1.30 3.30 11.17
C PHE A 67 0.85 3.53 12.62
N GLN A 68 -0.43 3.25 12.88
CA GLN A 68 -1.00 3.15 14.21
C GLN A 68 -1.14 1.68 14.62
N GLN A 69 -1.35 1.41 15.91
CA GLN A 69 -1.47 0.04 16.40
C GLN A 69 -2.62 -0.76 15.76
N THR A 70 -3.66 -0.08 15.29
CA THR A 70 -4.82 -0.71 14.64
C THR A 70 -4.71 -0.75 13.12
N SER A 71 -3.72 -0.08 12.53
CA SER A 71 -3.54 -0.02 11.09
C SER A 71 -3.27 -1.41 10.49
N VAL A 72 -3.97 -1.72 9.41
CA VAL A 72 -3.77 -2.93 8.60
C VAL A 72 -3.81 -2.56 7.13
N CYS A 73 -2.83 -3.05 6.36
CA CYS A 73 -2.82 -2.98 4.91
C CYS A 73 -2.77 -4.37 4.29
N HIS A 74 -3.58 -4.61 3.27
CA HIS A 74 -3.55 -5.82 2.47
C HIS A 74 -3.09 -5.49 1.05
N ILE A 75 -2.05 -6.19 0.58
CA ILE A 75 -1.52 -6.13 -0.79
C ILE A 75 -1.95 -7.40 -1.50
N PHE A 76 -2.62 -7.28 -2.64
CA PHE A 76 -3.11 -8.44 -3.37
C PHE A 76 -3.02 -8.29 -4.89
N GLN A 77 -2.64 -9.38 -5.54
CA GLN A 77 -2.64 -9.56 -6.99
C GLN A 77 -2.70 -11.07 -7.29
N HIS A 78 -3.68 -11.49 -8.09
CA HIS A 78 -3.75 -12.88 -8.51
C HIS A 78 -2.63 -13.23 -9.51
N PRO A 79 -2.07 -14.45 -9.46
CA PRO A 79 -2.35 -15.53 -8.50
C PRO A 79 -1.44 -15.54 -7.25
N ASN A 80 -0.34 -14.78 -7.24
CA ASN A 80 0.79 -15.06 -6.33
C ASN A 80 0.96 -14.08 -5.15
N VAL A 81 0.20 -12.99 -5.11
CA VAL A 81 0.36 -11.96 -4.08
C VAL A 81 -0.90 -11.86 -3.24
N ASN A 82 -0.77 -12.19 -1.96
CA ASN A 82 -1.75 -11.92 -0.91
C ASN A 82 -0.98 -11.76 0.40
N ALA A 83 -0.71 -10.51 0.78
CA ALA A 83 0.16 -10.17 1.90
C ALA A 83 -0.52 -9.13 2.80
N GLU A 84 -0.26 -9.22 4.10
CA GLU A 84 -0.81 -8.32 5.10
C GLU A 84 0.32 -7.66 5.91
N LEU A 85 0.23 -6.34 6.06
CA LEU A 85 1.04 -5.55 6.97
C LEU A 85 0.17 -5.04 8.12
N ASN A 86 0.65 -5.19 9.35
CA ASN A 86 -0.01 -4.67 10.55
C ASN A 86 1.04 -4.35 11.63
N ALA A 87 0.60 -3.82 12.78
CA ALA A 87 1.53 -3.42 13.85
C ALA A 87 2.36 -4.58 14.45
N ARG A 88 1.97 -5.84 14.27
CA ARG A 88 2.73 -7.03 14.70
C ARG A 88 3.59 -7.62 13.59
N GLN A 89 3.22 -7.38 12.34
CA GLN A 89 3.91 -7.83 11.14
C GLN A 89 4.15 -6.62 10.23
N THR A 90 5.20 -5.88 10.53
CA THR A 90 5.55 -4.63 9.83
C THR A 90 6.39 -4.87 8.57
N TRP A 91 6.69 -6.12 8.22
CA TRP A 91 7.39 -6.48 7.00
C TRP A 91 6.92 -7.84 6.49
N VAL A 92 6.79 -7.97 5.17
CA VAL A 92 6.35 -9.22 4.51
C VAL A 92 7.09 -9.44 3.20
N LYS A 93 7.31 -10.72 2.88
CA LYS A 93 7.71 -11.15 1.53
C LYS A 93 6.49 -11.17 0.60
N LEU A 94 6.66 -10.69 -0.62
CA LEU A 94 5.71 -10.88 -1.73
C LEU A 94 6.15 -12.13 -2.50
N ASP A 95 5.21 -13.01 -2.87
CA ASP A 95 5.48 -14.27 -3.59
C ASP A 95 6.73 -15.03 -3.08
N GLN A 96 6.76 -15.32 -1.77
CA GLN A 96 7.89 -15.99 -1.10
C GLN A 96 9.25 -15.28 -1.22
N GLY A 97 9.27 -13.99 -1.59
CA GLY A 97 10.45 -13.15 -1.73
C GLY A 97 11.00 -13.09 -3.15
N LYS A 98 10.30 -13.63 -4.14
CA LYS A 98 10.64 -13.45 -5.55
C LYS A 98 10.27 -12.03 -5.97
N VAL A 99 11.05 -11.46 -6.87
CA VAL A 99 10.67 -10.19 -7.51
C VAL A 99 9.45 -10.48 -8.39
N VAL A 100 8.37 -9.76 -8.12
CA VAL A 100 7.12 -9.86 -8.87
C VAL A 100 6.73 -8.51 -9.44
N GLU A 101 6.13 -8.54 -10.62
CA GLU A 101 5.48 -7.40 -11.25
C GLU A 101 4.13 -7.15 -10.56
N LEU A 102 3.83 -5.89 -10.24
CA LEU A 102 2.67 -5.50 -9.41
C LEU A 102 1.72 -4.51 -10.11
N ASP A 103 1.84 -4.32 -11.42
CA ASP A 103 1.07 -3.30 -12.14
C ASP A 103 -0.46 -3.51 -12.09
N HIS A 104 -0.90 -4.75 -11.88
CA HIS A 104 -2.32 -5.11 -11.72
C HIS A 104 -2.72 -5.32 -10.26
N GLY A 105 -1.82 -5.03 -9.33
CA GLY A 105 -2.00 -5.24 -7.91
C GLY A 105 -2.68 -4.07 -7.26
N PHE A 106 -3.31 -4.36 -6.12
CA PHE A 106 -3.98 -3.37 -5.30
C PHE A 106 -3.47 -3.44 -3.88
N ILE A 107 -3.57 -2.30 -3.21
CA ILE A 107 -3.41 -2.18 -1.77
C ILE A 107 -4.66 -1.54 -1.17
N VAL A 108 -5.12 -2.08 -0.05
CA VAL A 108 -6.18 -1.49 0.77
C VAL A 108 -5.67 -1.35 2.20
N CYS A 109 -5.85 -0.17 2.80
CA CYS A 109 -5.45 0.10 4.17
C CYS A 109 -6.65 0.59 4.99
N ARG A 110 -6.68 0.21 6.27
CA ARG A 110 -7.71 0.58 7.25
C ARG A 110 -7.09 0.74 8.63
N ASP A 111 -7.73 1.53 9.48
CA ASP A 111 -7.43 1.67 10.90
C ASP A 111 -8.53 1.07 11.78
#